data_AF-E4WRE2-F1
#
_entry.id   AF-E4WRE2-F1
#
_cell.length_a   1.000
_cell.length_b   1.000
_cell.length_c   1.000
_cell.angle_alpha   90.00
_cell.angle_beta   90.00
_cell.angle_gamma   90.00
#
_symmetry.space_group_name_H-M   'P 1'
#
loop_
_entity.id
_entity.type
_entity.pdbx_description
1 polymer ?
#
loop_
_entity_poly.entity_id
_entity_poly.type
_entity_poly.pdbx_seq_one_letter_code
_entity_poly.pdbx_strand_id
1 'polypeptide(L)'
;MGDDKKLEEKVISFDNWVTELVDLVPASVYIPTDYAEKAKNDSISKSEKRRLRLNPDTAITTSMKILQCMMADAPTEESAPRSTENDALRPSDLKEKFDDKLAEIRANQKRDLPKTPRTEEEQRIVSEKRKAERERKKAKKQKLKTKVKEIVTADQRANQSPRKEPVENGKVIFNKFDLIKDPLEAEKEKRKNKKSLQVRLKEAEIKEARLEQLEETNPEKAEAVKEKIKWKNAMTRMKGEKVKDDANLLKRSLKRVEKKKEKSTAKWAQRTEQLQEKIKAKQDKRKTNLKERSMKKKGGAQKKKSGSGKKKTPGF
;
A
#
# COMPACT_ATOMS: atom_id res chain seq x y z
N MET A 1 3.16 51.56 -33.87
CA MET A 1 3.93 50.38 -33.40
C MET A 1 4.21 50.35 -31.90
N GLY A 2 4.24 51.49 -31.18
CA GLY A 2 4.43 51.49 -29.72
C GLY A 2 3.15 51.31 -28.91
N ASP A 3 2.01 51.79 -29.42
CA ASP A 3 0.73 51.74 -28.70
C ASP A 3 0.06 50.37 -28.77
N ASP A 4 0.25 49.64 -29.88
CA ASP A 4 -0.25 48.27 -30.04
C ASP A 4 0.37 47.31 -29.02
N LYS A 5 1.69 47.44 -28.76
CA LYS A 5 2.40 46.63 -27.76
C LYS A 5 1.91 46.91 -26.34
N LYS A 6 1.63 48.18 -26.01
CA LYS A 6 1.06 48.55 -24.70
C LYS A 6 -0.35 48.01 -24.53
N LEU A 7 -1.12 47.92 -25.61
CA LEU A 7 -2.45 47.33 -25.58
C LEU A 7 -2.36 45.81 -25.37
N GLU A 8 -1.46 45.13 -26.09
CA GLU A 8 -1.20 43.69 -25.91
C GLU A 8 -0.77 43.36 -24.47
N GLU A 9 0.17 44.13 -23.89
CA GLU A 9 0.60 43.95 -22.51
C GLU A 9 -0.56 44.10 -21.51
N LYS A 10 -1.46 45.06 -21.75
CA LYS A 10 -2.65 45.24 -20.90
C LYS A 10 -3.61 44.06 -21.01
N VAL A 11 -3.85 43.56 -22.23
CA VAL A 11 -4.72 42.39 -22.45
C VAL A 11 -4.14 41.15 -21.76
N ILE A 12 -2.84 40.90 -21.90
CA ILE A 12 -2.16 39.78 -21.23
C ILE A 12 -2.23 39.94 -19.71
N SER A 13 -2.00 41.15 -19.19
CA SER A 13 -2.09 41.40 -17.75
C SER A 13 -3.50 41.16 -17.19
N PHE A 14 -4.52 41.52 -17.97
CA PHE A 14 -5.92 41.30 -17.60
C PHE A 14 -6.29 39.82 -17.64
N ASP A 15 -5.85 39.08 -18.66
CA ASP A 15 -6.07 37.64 -18.75
C ASP A 15 -5.39 36.88 -17.61
N ASN A 16 -4.16 37.26 -17.25
CA ASN A 16 -3.47 36.72 -16.08
C ASN A 16 -4.23 37.03 -14.78
N TRP A 17 -4.75 38.25 -14.61
CA TRP A 17 -5.55 38.60 -13.44
C TRP A 17 -6.86 37.79 -13.35
N VAL A 18 -7.54 37.57 -14.48
CA VAL A 18 -8.76 36.75 -14.52
C VAL A 18 -8.46 35.28 -14.21
N THR A 19 -7.38 34.71 -14.77
CA THR A 19 -6.99 33.32 -14.49
C THR A 19 -6.65 33.10 -13.01
N GLU A 20 -5.89 34.02 -12.39
CA GLU A 20 -5.62 33.99 -10.96
C GLU A 20 -6.91 34.03 -10.12
N LEU A 21 -7.87 34.88 -10.50
CA LEU A 21 -9.16 34.99 -9.82
C LEU A 21 -9.98 33.69 -9.92
N VAL A 22 -10.00 33.05 -11.10
CA VAL A 22 -10.68 31.77 -11.32
C VAL A 22 -10.01 30.64 -10.51
N ASP A 23 -8.70 30.71 -10.33
CA ASP A 23 -7.90 29.71 -9.61
C ASP A 23 -8.08 29.74 -8.09
N LEU A 24 -8.57 30.85 -7.52
CA LEU A 24 -8.96 30.94 -6.11
C LEU A 24 -10.17 30.06 -5.77
N VAL A 25 -11.02 29.76 -6.75
CA VAL A 25 -12.27 29.01 -6.55
C VAL A 25 -12.07 27.54 -6.97
N PRO A 26 -12.55 26.56 -6.20
CA PRO A 26 -12.42 25.15 -6.59
C PRO A 26 -13.12 24.84 -7.90
N ALA A 27 -12.45 24.07 -8.78
CA ALA A 27 -12.99 23.66 -10.08
C ALA A 27 -14.36 22.96 -10.03
N SER A 28 -14.74 22.36 -8.90
CA SER A 28 -16.06 21.74 -8.70
C SER A 28 -17.22 22.73 -8.76
N VAL A 29 -16.97 24.03 -8.60
CA VAL A 29 -18.00 25.07 -8.69
C VAL A 29 -18.32 25.41 -10.15
N TYR A 30 -17.32 25.35 -11.03
CA TYR A 30 -17.47 25.68 -12.45
C TYR A 30 -17.75 24.46 -13.34
N ILE A 31 -17.24 23.30 -12.96
CA ILE A 31 -17.32 22.08 -13.78
C ILE A 31 -18.35 21.13 -13.13
N PRO A 32 -19.43 20.76 -13.84
CA PRO A 32 -20.37 19.73 -13.38
C PRO A 32 -19.65 18.41 -13.08
N THR A 33 -20.06 17.72 -12.00
CA THR A 33 -19.38 16.51 -11.48
C THR A 33 -19.20 15.39 -12.50
N ASP A 34 -20.04 15.37 -13.54
CA ASP A 34 -20.09 14.33 -14.56
C ASP A 34 -18.91 14.42 -15.55
N TYR A 35 -18.25 15.58 -15.64
CA TYR A 35 -17.06 15.78 -16.48
C TYR A 35 -15.76 15.29 -15.85
N ALA A 36 -15.63 15.43 -14.52
CA ALA A 36 -14.43 15.01 -13.79
C ALA A 36 -14.18 13.49 -13.89
N GLU A 37 -15.21 12.71 -14.26
CA GLU A 37 -15.10 11.27 -14.47
C GLU A 37 -14.54 10.87 -15.83
N LYS A 38 -14.72 11.70 -16.88
CA LYS A 38 -14.26 11.43 -18.26
C LYS A 38 -12.75 11.61 -18.43
N ALA A 39 -12.11 12.49 -17.64
CA ALA A 39 -10.68 12.79 -17.73
C ALA A 39 -9.76 11.77 -17.01
N LYS A 40 -10.18 10.52 -16.85
CA LYS A 40 -9.34 9.46 -16.25
C LYS A 40 -8.37 8.93 -17.30
N ASN A 41 -7.15 9.49 -17.35
CA ASN A 41 -6.05 8.90 -18.13
C ASN A 41 -5.68 7.52 -17.55
N ASP A 42 -6.16 6.45 -18.19
CA ASP A 42 -5.91 5.06 -17.79
C ASP A 42 -4.50 4.56 -18.12
N SER A 43 -3.72 5.34 -18.87
CA SER A 43 -2.34 5.02 -19.26
C SER A 43 -1.30 5.15 -18.13
N ILE A 44 -1.60 5.91 -17.06
CA ILE A 44 -0.61 6.23 -16.00
C ILE A 44 -0.74 5.26 -14.82
N SER A 45 0.40 4.68 -14.38
CA SER A 45 0.44 3.75 -13.25
C SER A 45 -0.02 4.39 -11.94
N LYS A 46 -0.58 3.59 -11.02
CA LYS A 46 -1.09 4.09 -9.72
C LYS A 46 0.00 4.75 -8.86
N SER A 47 1.24 4.28 -8.96
CA SER A 47 2.40 4.89 -8.31
C SER A 47 2.76 6.26 -8.88
N GLU A 48 2.65 6.41 -10.18
CA GLU A 48 3.01 7.63 -10.90
C GLU A 48 1.94 8.72 -10.75
N LYS A 49 0.65 8.32 -10.78
CA LYS A 49 -0.48 9.18 -10.37
C LYS A 49 -0.29 9.76 -8.96
N ARG A 50 0.27 8.99 -8.02
CA ARG A 50 0.58 9.46 -6.67
C ARG A 50 1.75 10.43 -6.61
N ARG A 51 2.78 10.23 -7.44
CA ARG A 51 3.94 11.13 -7.52
C ARG A 51 3.54 12.48 -8.12
N LEU A 52 2.79 12.47 -9.22
CA LEU A 52 2.29 13.67 -9.88
C LEU A 52 1.35 14.49 -8.99
N ARG A 53 0.52 13.83 -8.17
CA ARG A 53 -0.34 14.52 -7.18
C ARG A 53 0.41 15.27 -6.08
N LEU A 54 1.65 14.88 -5.80
CA LEU A 54 2.48 15.46 -4.73
C LEU A 54 3.51 16.46 -5.26
N ASN A 55 3.62 16.62 -6.58
CA ASN A 55 4.56 17.55 -7.20
C ASN A 55 3.82 18.88 -7.49
N PRO A 56 4.30 20.02 -6.96
CA PRO A 56 3.66 21.32 -7.17
C PRO A 56 3.73 21.75 -8.64
N ASP A 57 4.83 21.45 -9.34
CA ASP A 57 5.05 21.84 -10.74
C ASP A 57 4.11 21.13 -11.73
N THR A 58 3.48 20.03 -11.31
CA THR A 58 2.52 19.27 -12.14
C THR A 58 1.09 19.39 -11.63
N ALA A 59 0.82 20.29 -10.68
CA ALA A 59 -0.51 20.52 -10.15
C ALA A 59 -1.35 21.29 -11.18
N ILE A 60 -2.51 20.73 -11.55
CA ILE A 60 -3.43 21.34 -12.52
C ILE A 60 -4.34 22.33 -11.79
N THR A 61 -4.26 23.61 -12.16
CA THR A 61 -5.09 24.70 -11.63
C THR A 61 -6.54 24.61 -12.12
N THR A 62 -7.43 25.44 -11.55
CA THR A 62 -8.87 25.41 -11.86
C THR A 62 -9.13 25.87 -13.29
N SER A 63 -8.52 26.97 -13.70
CA SER A 63 -8.52 27.53 -15.06
C SER A 63 -8.14 26.47 -16.11
N MET A 64 -7.05 25.74 -15.87
CA MET A 64 -6.59 24.66 -16.75
C MET A 64 -7.59 23.49 -16.85
N LYS A 65 -8.27 23.13 -15.76
CA LYS A 65 -9.31 22.07 -15.81
C LYS A 65 -10.53 22.50 -16.62
N ILE A 66 -10.90 23.78 -16.53
CA ILE A 66 -12.00 24.37 -17.31
C ILE A 66 -11.64 24.33 -18.79
N LEU A 67 -10.42 24.78 -19.15
CA LEU A 67 -9.92 24.69 -20.53
C LEU A 67 -9.91 23.24 -21.04
N GLN A 68 -9.45 22.28 -20.23
CA GLN A 68 -9.46 20.87 -20.61
C GLN A 68 -10.89 20.34 -20.87
N CYS A 69 -11.89 20.79 -20.12
CA CYS A 69 -13.29 20.42 -20.37
C CYS A 69 -13.79 21.05 -21.68
N MET A 70 -13.52 22.34 -21.89
CA MET A 70 -13.90 23.03 -23.13
C MET A 70 -13.26 22.39 -24.37
N MET A 71 -12.00 21.96 -24.27
CA MET A 71 -11.31 21.24 -25.36
C MET A 71 -11.87 19.83 -25.58
N ALA A 72 -12.41 19.17 -24.55
CA ALA A 72 -13.07 17.87 -24.69
C ALA A 72 -14.48 18.00 -25.33
N ASP A 73 -15.11 19.17 -25.21
CA ASP A 73 -16.43 19.47 -25.77
C ASP A 73 -16.39 20.18 -27.12
N ALA A 74 -15.23 20.71 -27.51
CA ALA A 74 -15.01 21.21 -28.84
C ALA A 74 -15.32 20.09 -29.85
N PRO A 75 -16.23 20.30 -30.81
CA PRO A 75 -16.48 19.31 -31.85
C PRO A 75 -15.19 19.15 -32.65
N THR A 76 -14.48 18.05 -32.43
CA THR A 76 -13.44 17.62 -33.34
C THR A 76 -14.11 17.35 -34.69
N GLU A 77 -13.65 18.05 -35.72
CA GLU A 77 -13.86 17.80 -37.15
C GLU A 77 -13.29 16.42 -37.59
N GLU A 78 -13.37 15.39 -36.73
CA GLU A 78 -12.94 14.01 -36.96
C GLU A 78 -14.06 13.00 -36.69
N SER A 79 -15.33 13.41 -36.76
CA SER A 79 -16.48 12.50 -36.74
C SER A 79 -17.10 12.27 -38.12
N ALA A 80 -16.28 12.23 -39.18
CA ALA A 80 -16.64 11.55 -40.41
C ALA A 80 -16.67 10.01 -40.15
N PRO A 81 -17.61 9.26 -40.76
CA PRO A 81 -17.77 7.84 -40.48
C PRO A 81 -16.51 7.11 -40.98
N ARG A 82 -15.78 6.47 -40.06
CA ARG A 82 -14.69 5.56 -40.43
C ARG A 82 -15.27 4.48 -41.33
N SER A 83 -14.91 4.53 -42.61
CA SER A 83 -14.87 3.37 -43.46
C SER A 83 -14.11 2.27 -42.72
N THR A 84 -14.74 1.11 -42.61
CA THR A 84 -14.09 -0.13 -42.18
C THR A 84 -13.12 -0.57 -43.29
N GLU A 85 -11.96 0.07 -43.34
CA GLU A 85 -10.79 -0.50 -44.01
C GLU A 85 -9.71 -0.75 -42.96
N ASN A 86 -9.08 -1.90 -43.11
CA ASN A 86 -8.25 -2.54 -42.10
C ASN A 86 -6.93 -1.79 -41.89
N ASP A 87 -6.90 -0.82 -40.98
CA ASP A 87 -5.64 -0.33 -40.37
C ASP A 87 -5.17 -1.25 -39.23
N ALA A 88 -5.25 -2.56 -39.47
CA ALA A 88 -4.46 -3.52 -38.71
C ALA A 88 -3.03 -3.39 -39.21
N LEU A 89 -2.19 -2.65 -38.47
CA LEU A 89 -0.73 -2.63 -38.61
C LEU A 89 -0.25 -4.01 -39.08
N ARG A 90 0.43 -4.04 -40.22
CA ARG A 90 0.87 -5.28 -40.86
C ARG A 90 1.71 -6.06 -39.83
N PRO A 91 1.64 -7.40 -39.78
CA PRO A 91 2.40 -8.18 -38.78
C PRO A 91 3.92 -7.92 -38.79
N SER A 92 4.46 -7.40 -39.91
CA SER A 92 5.83 -6.90 -40.03
C SER A 92 6.10 -5.71 -39.12
N ASP A 93 5.18 -4.75 -39.08
CA ASP A 93 5.36 -3.45 -38.43
C ASP A 93 5.26 -3.60 -36.90
N LEU A 94 4.54 -4.63 -36.44
CA LEU A 94 4.50 -5.02 -35.03
C LEU A 94 5.81 -5.69 -34.58
N LYS A 95 6.48 -6.45 -35.47
CA LYS A 95 7.79 -7.06 -35.18
C LYS A 95 8.89 -6.00 -35.12
N GLU A 96 8.89 -5.07 -36.06
CA GLU A 96 9.84 -3.96 -36.08
C GLU A 96 9.73 -3.10 -34.81
N LYS A 97 8.51 -2.71 -34.44
CA LYS A 97 8.26 -1.98 -33.18
C LYS A 97 8.66 -2.79 -31.93
N PHE A 98 8.55 -4.12 -31.96
CA PHE A 98 8.97 -4.98 -30.86
C PHE A 98 10.49 -5.07 -30.75
N ASP A 99 11.19 -5.18 -31.88
CA ASP A 99 12.64 -5.23 -31.94
C ASP A 99 13.27 -3.90 -31.53
N ASP A 100 12.68 -2.78 -31.94
CA ASP A 100 13.07 -1.43 -31.48
C ASP A 100 12.90 -1.28 -29.96
N LYS A 101 11.78 -1.77 -29.42
CA LYS A 101 11.55 -1.73 -27.97
C LYS A 101 12.52 -2.64 -27.20
N LEU A 102 12.89 -3.79 -27.77
CA LEU A 102 13.92 -4.67 -27.20
C LEU A 102 15.30 -4.02 -27.23
N ALA A 103 15.66 -3.32 -28.32
CA ALA A 103 16.91 -2.59 -28.45
C ALA A 103 17.00 -1.45 -27.42
N GLU A 104 15.92 -0.69 -27.23
CA GLU A 104 15.82 0.37 -26.23
C GLU A 104 15.97 -0.17 -24.80
N ILE A 105 15.33 -1.31 -24.48
CA ILE A 105 15.45 -1.96 -23.16
C ILE A 105 16.87 -2.48 -22.93
N ARG A 106 17.53 -3.03 -23.96
CA ARG A 106 18.93 -3.50 -23.88
C ARG A 106 19.89 -2.33 -23.70
N ALA A 107 19.71 -1.23 -24.42
CA ALA A 107 20.53 -0.02 -24.27
C ALA A 107 20.38 0.60 -22.87
N ASN A 108 19.16 0.62 -22.31
CA ASN A 108 18.89 1.12 -20.97
C ASN A 108 19.35 0.16 -19.85
N GLN A 109 19.50 -1.13 -20.15
CA GLN A 109 20.19 -2.05 -19.25
C GLN A 109 21.70 -1.90 -19.41
N LYS A 110 22.31 -1.12 -18.51
CA LYS A 110 23.77 -1.01 -18.29
C LYS A 110 24.44 -2.33 -17.82
N ARG A 111 24.08 -3.46 -18.43
CA ARG A 111 24.63 -4.81 -18.18
C ARG A 111 25.63 -5.23 -19.26
N ASP A 112 25.46 -4.74 -20.48
CA ASP A 112 26.22 -5.23 -21.65
C ASP A 112 27.29 -4.24 -22.16
N LEU A 113 27.49 -3.10 -21.50
CA LEU A 113 28.72 -2.32 -21.73
C LEU A 113 29.93 -3.17 -21.30
N PRO A 114 30.97 -3.31 -22.14
CA PRO A 114 32.18 -4.00 -21.74
C PRO A 114 32.69 -3.34 -20.46
N LYS A 115 32.85 -4.15 -19.40
CA LYS A 115 33.47 -3.70 -18.16
C LYS A 115 34.88 -3.25 -18.49
N THR A 116 35.08 -1.95 -18.67
CA THR A 116 36.42 -1.38 -18.58
C THR A 116 36.96 -1.76 -17.19
N PRO A 117 38.18 -2.34 -17.11
CA PRO A 117 38.77 -2.65 -15.83
C PRO A 117 38.90 -1.34 -15.05
N ARG A 118 38.27 -1.32 -13.88
CA ARG A 118 38.22 -0.15 -13.03
C ARG A 118 39.65 0.26 -12.63
N THR A 119 40.06 1.50 -12.92
CA THR A 119 41.38 2.03 -12.56
C THR A 119 41.62 1.88 -11.06
N GLU A 120 42.87 1.67 -10.63
CA GLU A 120 43.20 1.38 -9.22
C GLU A 120 42.67 2.44 -8.24
N GLU A 121 42.65 3.71 -8.64
CA GLU A 121 42.11 4.82 -7.86
C GLU A 121 40.61 4.68 -7.61
N GLU A 122 39.84 4.30 -8.62
CA GLU A 122 38.41 4.07 -8.47
C GLU A 122 38.12 2.87 -7.55
N GLN A 123 38.97 1.84 -7.58
CA GLN A 123 38.85 0.70 -6.67
C GLN A 123 39.12 1.12 -5.22
N ARG A 124 40.10 2.01 -4.99
CA ARG A 124 40.38 2.59 -3.67
C ARG A 124 39.20 3.41 -3.15
N ILE A 125 38.66 4.32 -3.97
CA ILE A 125 37.48 5.15 -3.61
C ILE A 125 36.26 4.28 -3.25
N VAL A 126 36.01 3.20 -4.01
CA VAL A 126 34.89 2.29 -3.71
C VAL A 126 35.14 1.44 -2.46
N SER A 127 36.38 1.07 -2.21
CA SER A 127 36.75 0.35 -0.99
C SER A 127 36.57 1.21 0.26
N GLU A 128 36.92 2.50 0.19
CA GLU A 128 36.74 3.46 1.26
C GLU A 128 35.27 3.77 1.52
N LYS A 129 34.49 4.03 0.45
CA LYS A 129 33.03 4.21 0.57
C LYS A 129 32.36 2.99 1.23
N ARG A 130 32.80 1.76 0.89
CA ARG A 130 32.30 0.53 1.52
C ARG A 130 32.74 0.38 2.98
N LYS A 131 33.94 0.84 3.36
CA LYS A 131 34.39 0.86 4.76
C LYS A 131 33.55 1.86 5.58
N ALA A 132 33.38 3.09 5.09
CA ALA A 132 32.56 4.13 5.74
C ALA A 132 31.09 3.71 5.90
N GLU A 133 30.51 3.03 4.90
CA GLU A 133 29.14 2.52 5.00
C GLU A 133 28.98 1.43 6.07
N ARG A 134 29.99 0.55 6.21
CA ARG A 134 30.02 -0.50 7.25
C ARG A 134 30.12 0.10 8.64
N GLU A 135 30.96 1.11 8.83
CA GLU A 135 31.10 1.88 10.07
C GLU A 135 29.76 2.53 10.46
N ARG A 136 29.11 3.23 9.52
CA ARG A 136 27.80 3.87 9.74
C ARG A 136 26.71 2.86 10.11
N LYS A 137 26.70 1.68 9.47
CA LYS A 137 25.74 0.59 9.79
C LYS A 137 26.00 -0.02 11.17
N LYS A 138 27.27 -0.17 11.58
CA LYS A 138 27.62 -0.64 12.94
C LYS A 138 27.18 0.37 14.00
N ALA A 139 27.46 1.66 13.80
CA ALA A 139 27.05 2.73 14.70
C ALA A 139 25.52 2.81 14.85
N LYS A 140 24.77 2.71 13.74
CA LYS A 140 23.29 2.68 13.78
C LYS A 140 22.76 1.46 14.55
N LYS A 141 23.38 0.29 14.37
CA LYS A 141 22.99 -0.94 15.08
C LYS A 141 23.31 -0.88 16.58
N GLN A 142 24.39 -0.23 16.98
CA GLN A 142 24.69 0.02 18.39
C GLN A 142 23.69 0.99 19.02
N LYS A 143 23.36 2.11 18.36
CA LYS A 143 22.35 3.07 18.81
C LYS A 143 20.94 2.46 18.96
N LEU A 144 20.57 1.54 18.05
CA LEU A 144 19.32 0.79 18.15
C LEU A 144 19.32 -0.19 19.34
N LYS A 145 20.45 -0.86 19.61
CA LYS A 145 20.58 -1.78 20.75
C LYS A 145 20.55 -1.05 22.10
N THR A 146 21.15 0.13 22.22
CA THR A 146 21.08 0.94 23.45
C THR A 146 19.66 1.45 23.68
N LYS A 147 18.99 1.94 22.63
CA LYS A 147 17.60 2.43 22.74
C LYS A 147 16.60 1.32 23.11
N VAL A 148 16.79 0.10 22.60
CA VAL A 148 15.97 -1.06 22.99
C VAL A 148 16.26 -1.47 24.45
N LYS A 149 17.51 -1.41 24.91
CA LYS A 149 17.84 -1.69 26.31
C LYS A 149 17.21 -0.67 27.26
N GLU A 150 17.26 0.62 26.94
CA GLU A 150 16.61 1.68 27.75
C GLU A 150 15.10 1.46 27.90
N ILE A 151 14.42 1.08 26.82
CA ILE A 151 12.97 0.82 26.83
C ILE A 151 12.64 -0.41 27.69
N VAL A 152 13.42 -1.49 27.59
CA VAL A 152 13.22 -2.71 28.39
C VAL A 152 13.51 -2.47 29.88
N THR A 153 14.49 -1.63 30.21
CA THR A 153 14.76 -1.25 31.61
C THR A 153 13.73 -0.28 32.21
N ALA A 154 13.04 0.50 31.38
CA ALA A 154 11.97 1.39 31.82
C ALA A 154 10.66 0.62 32.13
N ASP A 155 10.35 -0.43 31.38
CA ASP A 155 9.17 -1.29 31.64
C ASP A 155 9.30 -2.11 32.94
N GLN A 156 10.52 -2.45 33.36
CA GLN A 156 10.74 -3.22 34.61
C GLN A 156 10.62 -2.38 35.89
N ARG A 157 10.56 -1.03 35.80
CA ARG A 157 10.33 -0.14 36.95
C ARG A 157 8.87 0.32 37.10
N ALA A 158 7.98 -0.03 36.18
CA ALA A 158 6.58 0.41 36.19
C ALA A 158 5.63 -0.55 36.94
N ASN A 159 6.12 -1.65 37.52
CA ASN A 159 5.28 -2.68 38.15
C ASN A 159 5.23 -2.65 39.69
N GLN A 160 5.54 -1.50 40.30
CA GLN A 160 5.23 -1.23 41.70
C GLN A 160 4.46 0.09 41.79
N SER A 161 3.15 -0.02 41.95
CA SER A 161 2.28 1.11 42.29
C SER A 161 2.53 1.53 43.73
N PRO A 162 2.66 2.84 43.98
CA PRO A 162 1.75 3.44 44.93
C PRO A 162 1.01 4.61 44.27
N ARG A 163 -0.31 4.60 44.50
CA ARG A 163 -1.27 5.68 44.27
C ARG A 163 -0.69 7.00 44.80
N LYS A 164 -0.55 8.03 43.95
CA LYS A 164 -0.20 9.39 44.37
C LYS A 164 -1.24 10.37 43.86
N GLU A 165 -1.72 11.19 44.79
CA GLU A 165 -2.55 12.36 44.56
C GLU A 165 -1.79 13.42 43.74
N PRO A 166 -2.48 14.35 43.06
CA PRO A 166 -1.82 15.29 42.17
C PRO A 166 -1.20 16.41 43.01
N VAL A 167 0.13 16.34 43.17
CA VAL A 167 0.92 17.45 43.71
C VAL A 167 1.11 18.47 42.60
N GLU A 168 0.57 19.67 42.82
CA GLU A 168 0.89 20.90 42.10
C GLU A 168 2.40 21.13 42.11
N ASN A 169 3.05 20.96 40.97
CA ASN A 169 4.39 21.48 40.73
C ASN A 169 4.59 21.64 39.23
N GLY A 170 4.12 22.79 38.69
CA GLY A 170 4.72 23.58 37.61
C GLY A 170 5.20 22.92 36.31
N LYS A 171 4.93 21.64 36.07
CA LYS A 171 5.30 20.92 34.87
C LYS A 171 4.05 20.80 34.04
N VAL A 172 4.05 21.45 32.88
CA VAL A 172 2.96 21.36 31.90
C VAL A 172 2.75 19.88 31.57
N ILE A 173 1.78 19.27 32.24
CA ILE A 173 1.22 18.00 31.82
C ILE A 173 0.52 18.35 30.53
N PHE A 174 1.00 17.80 29.42
CA PHE A 174 0.29 17.83 28.16
C PHE A 174 -0.98 17.01 28.40
N ASN A 175 -1.99 17.67 28.99
CA ASN A 175 -3.34 17.16 29.08
C ASN A 175 -3.67 16.78 27.65
N LYS A 176 -3.74 15.47 27.41
CA LYS A 176 -4.49 14.94 26.30
C LYS A 176 -5.82 15.64 26.40
N PHE A 177 -6.08 16.54 25.46
CA PHE A 177 -7.41 17.06 25.27
C PHE A 177 -8.32 15.83 25.27
N ASP A 178 -9.23 15.75 26.23
CA ASP A 178 -10.38 14.87 26.16
C ASP A 178 -11.27 15.43 25.04
N LEU A 179 -10.79 15.21 23.81
CA LEU A 179 -11.59 15.34 22.61
C LEU A 179 -12.70 14.33 22.79
N ILE A 180 -13.92 14.85 23.01
CA ILE A 180 -15.22 14.23 22.77
C ILE A 180 -15.03 12.83 22.19
N LYS A 181 -15.24 11.78 23.01
CA LYS A 181 -15.07 10.35 22.69
C LYS A 181 -14.67 10.13 21.24
N ASP A 182 -13.38 9.88 21.02
CA ASP A 182 -12.80 9.62 19.71
C ASP A 182 -13.80 8.78 18.88
N PRO A 183 -14.25 9.22 17.68
CA PRO A 183 -15.28 8.51 16.92
C PRO A 183 -14.97 7.02 16.73
N LEU A 184 -13.67 6.70 16.71
CA LEU A 184 -13.12 5.34 16.71
C LEU A 184 -13.41 4.55 17.99
N GLU A 185 -13.36 5.17 19.16
CA GLU A 185 -13.74 4.55 20.44
C GLU A 185 -15.25 4.32 20.53
N ALA A 186 -16.06 5.31 20.14
CA ALA A 186 -17.51 5.13 20.04
C ALA A 186 -17.89 4.00 19.07
N GLU A 187 -17.18 3.87 17.94
CA GLU A 187 -17.41 2.75 17.01
C GLU A 187 -16.95 1.40 17.58
N LYS A 188 -15.84 1.37 18.32
CA LYS A 188 -15.37 0.16 19.02
C LYS A 188 -16.37 -0.29 20.08
N GLU A 189 -16.92 0.61 20.88
CA GLU A 189 -18.00 0.32 21.84
C GLU A 189 -19.23 -0.26 21.12
N LYS A 190 -19.69 0.39 20.04
CA LYS A 190 -20.79 -0.12 19.20
C LYS A 190 -20.50 -1.48 18.58
N ARG A 191 -19.23 -1.82 18.29
CA ARG A 191 -18.83 -3.14 17.77
C ARG A 191 -18.78 -4.20 18.86
N LYS A 192 -18.34 -3.84 20.07
CA LYS A 192 -18.33 -4.74 21.25
C LYS A 192 -19.74 -5.11 21.71
N ASN A 193 -20.69 -4.16 21.63
CA ASN A 193 -22.07 -4.39 22.06
C ASN A 193 -22.92 -5.13 21.01
N LYS A 194 -22.37 -5.46 19.84
CA LYS A 194 -23.07 -6.28 18.85
C LYS A 194 -23.01 -7.74 19.28
N LYS A 195 -24.19 -8.35 19.48
CA LYS A 195 -24.33 -9.81 19.64
C LYS A 195 -23.51 -10.55 18.58
N SER A 196 -22.93 -11.69 18.94
CA SER A 196 -22.20 -12.50 17.96
C SER A 196 -23.15 -13.12 16.92
N LEU A 197 -22.63 -13.50 15.74
CA LEU A 197 -23.45 -14.17 14.72
C LEU A 197 -23.99 -15.51 15.20
N GLN A 198 -23.24 -16.23 16.04
CA GLN A 198 -23.67 -17.50 16.64
C GLN A 198 -24.82 -17.28 17.63
N VAL A 199 -24.76 -16.24 18.46
CA VAL A 199 -25.86 -15.90 19.38
C VAL A 199 -27.11 -15.53 18.60
N ARG A 200 -26.99 -14.73 17.54
CA ARG A 200 -28.14 -14.42 16.66
C ARG A 200 -28.74 -15.66 16.01
N LEU A 201 -27.90 -16.61 15.59
CA LEU A 201 -28.37 -17.86 15.01
C LEU A 201 -29.19 -18.66 16.02
N LYS A 202 -28.68 -18.82 17.25
CA LYS A 202 -29.41 -19.52 18.32
C LYS A 202 -30.73 -18.82 18.65
N GLU A 203 -30.73 -17.49 18.73
CA GLU A 203 -31.96 -16.71 18.95
C GLU A 203 -32.98 -16.91 17.82
N ALA A 204 -32.52 -16.98 16.57
CA ALA A 204 -33.39 -17.26 15.41
C ALA A 204 -33.98 -18.67 15.47
N GLU A 205 -33.14 -19.68 15.73
CA GLU A 205 -33.57 -21.08 15.83
C GLU A 205 -34.56 -21.30 16.99
N ILE A 206 -34.34 -20.66 18.14
CA ILE A 206 -35.28 -20.71 19.27
C ILE A 206 -36.62 -20.05 18.92
N LYS A 207 -36.60 -18.94 18.15
CA LYS A 207 -37.84 -18.28 17.71
C LYS A 207 -38.61 -19.14 16.70
N GLU A 208 -37.91 -19.73 15.74
CA GLU A 208 -38.49 -20.65 14.74
C GLU A 208 -39.11 -21.86 15.44
N ALA A 209 -38.36 -22.54 16.32
CA ALA A 209 -38.87 -23.69 17.07
C ALA A 209 -40.09 -23.35 17.95
N ARG A 210 -40.12 -22.17 18.57
CA ARG A 210 -41.29 -21.72 19.34
C ARG A 210 -42.52 -21.47 18.47
N LEU A 211 -42.33 -20.98 17.24
CA LEU A 211 -43.43 -20.80 16.31
C LEU A 211 -43.95 -22.15 15.81
N GLU A 212 -43.06 -23.07 15.45
CA GLU A 212 -43.41 -24.44 15.05
C GLU A 212 -44.22 -25.17 16.14
N GLN A 213 -43.77 -25.11 17.41
CA GLN A 213 -44.51 -25.66 18.55
C GLN A 213 -45.90 -25.01 18.74
N LEU A 214 -46.01 -23.71 18.46
CA LEU A 214 -47.28 -23.00 18.59
C LEU A 214 -48.23 -23.33 17.43
N GLU A 215 -47.70 -23.59 16.23
CA GLU A 215 -48.47 -24.05 15.07
C GLU A 215 -49.05 -25.43 15.28
N GLU A 216 -48.28 -26.35 15.88
CA GLU A 216 -48.74 -27.70 16.22
C GLU A 216 -49.84 -27.70 17.28
N THR A 217 -49.74 -26.80 18.27
CA THR A 217 -50.72 -26.75 19.37
C THR A 217 -51.94 -25.89 19.07
N ASN A 218 -51.78 -24.73 18.40
CA ASN A 218 -52.83 -23.75 18.14
C ASN A 218 -52.53 -22.92 16.87
N PRO A 219 -53.01 -23.34 15.68
CA PRO A 219 -52.68 -22.68 14.41
C PRO A 219 -53.13 -21.21 14.36
N GLU A 220 -54.34 -20.87 14.83
CA GLU A 220 -54.86 -19.50 14.81
C GLU A 220 -54.00 -18.53 15.64
N LYS A 221 -53.55 -18.98 16.82
CA LYS A 221 -52.66 -18.18 17.68
C LYS A 221 -51.29 -18.00 17.03
N ALA A 222 -50.79 -19.02 16.34
CA ALA A 222 -49.52 -18.93 15.64
C ALA A 222 -49.57 -17.92 14.49
N GLU A 223 -50.66 -17.89 13.71
CA GLU A 223 -50.86 -16.90 12.64
C GLU A 223 -50.91 -15.47 13.21
N ALA A 224 -51.69 -15.24 14.27
CA ALA A 224 -51.73 -13.93 14.93
C ALA A 224 -50.35 -13.48 15.46
N VAL A 225 -49.53 -14.42 15.96
CA VAL A 225 -48.16 -14.13 16.40
C VAL A 225 -47.23 -13.84 15.22
N LYS A 226 -47.32 -14.59 14.12
CA LYS A 226 -46.57 -14.34 12.88
C LYS A 226 -46.86 -12.95 12.33
N GLU A 227 -48.13 -12.55 12.29
CA GLU A 227 -48.55 -11.21 11.86
C GLU A 227 -47.98 -10.11 12.76
N LYS A 228 -48.08 -10.27 14.09
CA LYS A 228 -47.47 -9.34 15.05
C LYS A 228 -45.97 -9.20 14.84
N ILE A 229 -45.25 -10.30 14.60
CA ILE A 229 -43.82 -10.28 14.30
C ILE A 229 -43.55 -9.56 12.98
N LYS A 230 -44.34 -9.82 11.94
CA LYS A 230 -44.22 -9.17 10.63
C LYS A 230 -44.36 -7.66 10.73
N TRP A 231 -45.40 -7.18 11.43
CA TRP A 231 -45.63 -5.76 11.66
C TRP A 231 -44.55 -5.12 12.54
N LYS A 232 -44.12 -5.81 13.60
CA LYS A 232 -43.00 -5.34 14.44
C LYS A 232 -41.71 -5.20 13.64
N ASN A 233 -41.41 -6.18 12.77
CA ASN A 233 -40.25 -6.15 11.89
C ASN A 233 -40.36 -5.05 10.82
N ALA A 234 -41.55 -4.78 10.29
CA ALA A 234 -41.78 -3.66 9.38
C ALA A 234 -41.50 -2.33 10.11
N MET A 235 -42.01 -2.16 11.33
CA MET A 235 -41.81 -0.95 12.11
C MET A 235 -40.34 -0.71 12.50
N THR A 236 -39.59 -1.76 12.87
CA THR A 236 -38.15 -1.63 13.16
C THR A 236 -37.34 -1.30 11.91
N ARG A 237 -37.71 -1.86 10.75
CA ARG A 237 -37.11 -1.48 9.45
C ARG A 237 -37.41 -0.03 9.09
N MET A 238 -38.63 0.45 9.33
CA MET A 238 -39.02 1.86 9.12
C MET A 238 -38.23 2.80 10.03
N LYS A 239 -37.94 2.40 11.28
CA LYS A 239 -37.03 3.13 12.19
C LYS A 239 -35.57 3.16 11.71
N GLY A 240 -35.24 2.50 10.61
CA GLY A 240 -33.88 2.41 10.05
C GLY A 240 -33.03 1.29 10.65
N GLU A 241 -33.59 0.43 11.51
CA GLU A 241 -32.86 -0.68 12.10
C GLU A 241 -32.84 -1.90 11.17
N LYS A 242 -31.65 -2.47 10.95
CA LYS A 242 -31.46 -3.66 10.10
C LYS A 242 -31.77 -4.94 10.88
N VAL A 243 -32.96 -5.48 10.68
CA VAL A 243 -33.39 -6.79 11.22
C VAL A 243 -32.60 -7.92 10.54
N LYS A 244 -31.98 -8.82 11.32
CA LYS A 244 -31.11 -9.90 10.83
C LYS A 244 -31.43 -11.20 11.57
N ASP A 245 -32.64 -11.69 11.35
CA ASP A 245 -33.22 -12.78 12.14
C ASP A 245 -33.34 -14.09 11.34
N ASP A 246 -33.02 -14.11 10.04
CA ASP A 246 -33.17 -15.30 9.20
C ASP A 246 -32.08 -16.35 9.47
N ALA A 247 -32.45 -17.54 9.98
CA ALA A 247 -31.50 -18.59 10.37
C ALA A 247 -30.62 -19.06 9.19
N ASN A 248 -31.20 -19.24 8.01
CA ASN A 248 -30.48 -19.68 6.80
C ASN A 248 -29.40 -18.68 6.35
N LEU A 249 -29.69 -17.38 6.40
CA LEU A 249 -28.72 -16.34 6.06
C LEU A 249 -27.63 -16.21 7.12
N LEU A 250 -27.97 -16.39 8.39
CA LEU A 250 -27.00 -16.42 9.49
C LEU A 250 -26.04 -17.61 9.35
N LYS A 251 -26.53 -18.82 9.03
CA LYS A 251 -25.69 -20.00 8.72
C LYS A 251 -24.74 -19.73 7.55
N ARG A 252 -25.23 -19.15 6.45
CA ARG A 252 -24.38 -18.76 5.30
C ARG A 252 -23.36 -17.69 5.66
N SER A 253 -23.69 -16.79 6.58
CA SER A 253 -22.78 -15.75 7.07
C SER A 253 -21.66 -16.34 7.89
N LEU A 254 -21.95 -17.31 8.77
CA LEU A 254 -20.94 -18.04 9.53
C LEU A 254 -19.96 -18.77 8.60
N LYS A 255 -20.46 -19.53 7.62
CA LYS A 255 -19.62 -20.21 6.62
C LYS A 255 -18.69 -19.24 5.87
N ARG A 256 -19.15 -18.02 5.54
CA ARG A 256 -18.30 -17.00 4.91
C ARG A 256 -17.21 -16.49 5.85
N VAL A 257 -17.51 -16.34 7.14
CA VAL A 257 -16.53 -15.96 8.16
C VAL A 257 -15.47 -17.06 8.31
N GLU A 258 -15.88 -18.32 8.40
CA GLU A 258 -14.99 -19.49 8.48
C GLU A 258 -14.05 -19.55 7.27
N LYS A 259 -14.59 -19.50 6.04
CA LYS A 259 -13.77 -19.46 4.81
C LYS A 259 -12.80 -18.28 4.78
N LYS A 260 -13.19 -17.12 5.33
CA LYS A 260 -12.29 -15.95 5.42
C LYS A 260 -11.16 -16.23 6.40
N LYS A 261 -11.43 -16.90 7.52
CA LYS A 261 -10.42 -17.31 8.49
C LYS A 261 -9.47 -18.34 7.90
N GLU A 262 -9.97 -19.39 7.25
CA GLU A 262 -9.16 -20.38 6.53
C GLU A 262 -8.22 -19.74 5.49
N LYS A 263 -8.75 -18.83 4.66
CA LYS A 263 -7.90 -18.08 3.69
C LYS A 263 -6.84 -17.25 4.39
N SER A 264 -7.15 -16.68 5.56
CA SER A 264 -6.19 -15.89 6.32
C SER A 264 -5.12 -16.76 6.98
N THR A 265 -5.50 -17.90 7.55
CA THR A 265 -4.58 -18.85 8.19
C THR A 265 -3.65 -19.47 7.15
N ALA A 266 -4.18 -19.92 6.01
CA ALA A 266 -3.39 -20.44 4.89
C ALA A 266 -2.36 -19.41 4.38
N LYS A 267 -2.78 -18.15 4.17
CA LYS A 267 -1.86 -17.08 3.77
C LYS A 267 -0.79 -16.79 4.81
N TRP A 268 -1.12 -16.90 6.10
CA TRP A 268 -0.14 -16.73 7.17
C TRP A 268 0.85 -17.89 7.21
N ALA A 269 0.37 -19.13 7.10
CA ALA A 269 1.21 -20.32 7.02
C ALA A 269 2.18 -20.25 5.82
N GLN A 270 1.69 -19.87 4.64
CA GLN A 270 2.52 -19.67 3.46
C GLN A 270 3.60 -18.60 3.68
N ARG A 271 3.26 -17.48 4.36
CA ARG A 271 4.24 -16.44 4.67
C ARG A 271 5.31 -16.92 5.65
N THR A 272 4.93 -17.71 6.65
CA THR A 272 5.88 -18.27 7.62
C THR A 272 6.80 -19.29 6.96
N GLU A 273 6.27 -20.13 6.08
CA GLU A 273 7.04 -21.10 5.30
C GLU A 273 8.05 -20.40 4.38
N GLN A 274 7.60 -19.42 3.59
CA GLN A 274 8.48 -18.62 2.74
C GLN A 274 9.57 -17.88 3.54
N LEU A 275 9.25 -17.44 4.75
CA LEU A 275 10.24 -16.83 5.63
C LEU A 275 11.29 -17.85 6.08
N GLN A 276 10.86 -19.03 6.52
CA GLN A 276 11.74 -20.12 6.93
C GLN A 276 12.63 -20.59 5.76
N GLU A 277 12.08 -20.75 4.56
CA GLU A 277 12.81 -21.10 3.36
C GLU A 277 13.89 -20.05 3.03
N LYS A 278 13.54 -18.76 3.06
CA LYS A 278 14.50 -17.66 2.85
C LYS A 278 15.61 -17.65 3.91
N ILE A 279 15.30 -17.99 5.15
CA ILE A 279 16.29 -18.11 6.23
C ILE A 279 17.20 -19.31 5.94
N LYS A 280 16.64 -20.48 5.63
CA LYS A 280 17.38 -21.71 5.33
C LYS A 280 18.30 -21.53 4.13
N ALA A 281 17.80 -20.98 3.01
CA ALA A 281 18.59 -20.70 1.82
C ALA A 281 19.80 -19.78 2.10
N LYS A 282 19.61 -18.74 2.93
CA LYS A 282 20.72 -17.87 3.36
C LYS A 282 21.74 -18.61 4.24
N GLN A 283 21.27 -19.46 5.15
CA GLN A 283 22.14 -20.27 6.00
C GLN A 283 22.92 -21.30 5.17
N ASP A 284 22.28 -21.96 4.22
CA ASP A 284 22.92 -22.96 3.36
C ASP A 284 23.95 -22.31 2.45
N LYS A 285 23.65 -21.16 1.84
CA LYS A 285 24.65 -20.36 1.09
C LYS A 285 25.83 -19.94 1.97
N ARG A 286 25.60 -19.65 3.24
CA ARG A 286 26.70 -19.35 4.18
C ARG A 286 27.54 -20.60 4.46
N LYS A 287 26.90 -21.77 4.67
CA LYS A 287 27.59 -23.04 4.89
C LYS A 287 28.44 -23.44 3.68
N THR A 288 27.92 -23.34 2.46
CA THR A 288 28.68 -23.63 1.23
C THR A 288 29.89 -22.71 1.09
N ASN A 289 29.70 -21.39 1.24
CA ASN A 289 30.80 -20.43 1.20
C ASN A 289 31.88 -20.68 2.27
N LEU A 290 31.49 -21.11 3.48
CA LEU A 290 32.43 -21.47 4.54
C LEU A 290 33.19 -22.77 4.23
N LYS A 291 32.50 -23.78 3.67
CA LYS A 291 33.12 -25.03 3.21
C LYS A 291 34.15 -24.77 2.11
N GLU A 292 33.79 -23.98 1.11
CA GLU A 292 34.70 -23.58 0.02
C GLU A 292 35.94 -22.84 0.55
N ARG A 293 35.76 -21.91 1.50
CA ARG A 293 36.89 -21.21 2.14
C ARG A 293 37.79 -22.17 2.92
N SER A 294 37.20 -23.14 3.63
CA SER A 294 37.94 -24.16 4.37
C SER A 294 38.75 -25.06 3.43
N MET A 295 38.14 -25.55 2.34
CA MET A 295 38.82 -26.37 1.32
C MET A 295 39.94 -25.59 0.63
N LYS A 296 39.71 -24.33 0.24
CA LYS A 296 40.77 -23.47 -0.33
C LYS A 296 41.93 -23.25 0.63
N LYS A 297 41.68 -23.10 1.94
CA LYS A 297 42.74 -22.99 2.96
C LYS A 297 43.57 -24.28 3.06
N LYS A 298 42.93 -25.45 3.00
CA LYS A 298 43.63 -26.75 2.99
C LYS A 298 44.46 -26.96 1.71
N GLY A 299 43.91 -26.68 0.54
CA GLY A 299 44.64 -26.79 -0.74
C GLY A 299 45.78 -25.79 -0.91
N GLY A 300 45.63 -24.56 -0.38
CA GLY A 300 46.70 -23.55 -0.38
C GLY A 300 47.88 -23.89 0.54
N ALA A 301 47.64 -24.65 1.63
CA ALA A 301 48.70 -25.14 2.50
C ALA A 301 49.55 -26.24 1.84
N GLN A 302 48.94 -27.10 1.00
CA GLN A 302 49.68 -28.11 0.22
C GLN A 302 50.49 -27.48 -0.93
N LYS A 303 49.96 -26.44 -1.61
CA LYS A 303 50.68 -25.76 -2.69
C LYS A 303 51.91 -24.98 -2.21
N LYS A 304 51.92 -24.47 -0.97
CA LYS A 304 53.11 -23.83 -0.39
C LYS A 304 54.19 -24.81 0.07
N LYS A 305 53.85 -26.08 0.34
CA LYS A 305 54.83 -27.11 0.73
C LYS A 305 55.55 -27.78 -0.45
N SER A 306 55.03 -27.65 -1.68
CA SER A 306 55.66 -28.22 -2.90
C SER A 306 56.58 -27.23 -3.62
N GLY A 307 56.63 -25.96 -3.23
CA GLY A 307 57.47 -24.93 -3.84
C GLY A 307 58.86 -24.74 -3.23
N SER A 308 59.18 -25.37 -2.09
CA SER A 308 60.53 -25.33 -1.52
C SER A 308 61.38 -26.54 -1.98
N GLY A 309 61.43 -26.74 -3.29
CA GLY A 309 62.43 -27.61 -3.92
C GLY A 309 63.79 -26.91 -3.87
N LYS A 310 64.61 -27.34 -2.92
CA LYS A 310 66.02 -27.00 -2.71
C LYS A 310 66.79 -26.86 -4.05
N LYS A 311 67.08 -25.64 -4.50
CA LYS A 311 68.13 -25.40 -5.50
C LYS A 311 69.46 -25.74 -4.84
N LYS A 312 69.97 -26.95 -5.10
CA LYS A 312 71.37 -27.30 -4.85
C LYS A 312 72.21 -26.47 -5.81
N THR A 313 72.99 -25.54 -5.28
CA THR A 313 74.15 -24.96 -5.95
C THR A 313 75.14 -26.11 -6.24
N PRO A 314 75.44 -26.43 -7.50
CA PRO A 314 76.57 -27.29 -7.81
C PRO A 314 77.83 -26.46 -7.61
N GLY A 315 78.72 -26.91 -6.73
CA GLY A 315 80.06 -26.34 -6.61
C GLY A 315 80.91 -26.77 -7.79
N PHE A 316 81.53 -25.79 -8.45
CA PHE A 316 82.94 -25.78 -8.86
C PHE A 316 83.34 -24.33 -9.15
#